data_AF-W2SEN7-F1
#
_entry.id   AF-W2SEN7-F1
#
_cell.length_a   1.000
_cell.length_b   1.000
_cell.length_c   1.000
_cell.angle_alpha   90.00
_cell.angle_beta   90.00
_cell.angle_gamma   90.00
#
_symmetry.space_group_name_H-M   'P 1'
#
loop_
_entity.id
_entity.type
_entity.pdbx_description
1 polymer ?
#
loop_
_entity_poly.entity_id
_entity_poly.type
_entity_poly.pdbx_seq_one_letter_code
_entity_poly.pdbx_strand_id
1 'polypeptide(L)'
;MVGQRGGLREVHLVGFAEALQCYDLHASAQALEPPAFGLTHSAEKFMRSTVDLARRKWREAQKHDERPAILAFDQLSLPEDLIDLLIDMRIYSNDVHAFVTGDPAPNARDMSMFRNLLVHQLLSLPMYDYGRSHAPPYARNAMVEELVRVGALVFAYGALYPSPPWEPKEKLVEMLQMKLEAVVTQGLDAWAHLEIGLLMWLSMMGCMMAVGPDIQDDAHKLHEFEAGCVPQDVFFKLLVWCQLRLGYVEFGEMKQEMEKWLWLAEACDEGANDVWALVKPVDATTLERMEDDGLK
;
A
#
# COMPACT_ATOMS: atom_id res chain seq x y z
N MET A 1 -16.27 4.40 29.10
CA MET A 1 -15.61 4.11 30.40
C MET A 1 -14.12 4.49 30.40
N VAL A 2 -13.31 4.06 29.43
CA VAL A 2 -11.88 4.44 29.33
C VAL A 2 -11.69 5.95 29.09
N GLY A 3 -12.44 6.55 28.16
CA GLY A 3 -12.39 8.00 27.92
C GLY A 3 -12.80 8.85 29.13
N GLN A 4 -13.69 8.33 29.99
CA GLN A 4 -14.09 8.99 31.24
C GLN A 4 -13.03 8.88 32.34
N ARG A 5 -11.99 8.05 32.14
CA ARG A 5 -10.87 7.86 33.05
C ARG A 5 -9.57 8.49 32.53
N GLY A 6 -9.62 9.36 31.52
CA GLY A 6 -8.43 10.03 30.98
C GLY A 6 -7.70 9.29 29.85
N GLY A 7 -8.28 8.20 29.32
CA GLY A 7 -7.72 7.45 28.19
C GLY A 7 -6.84 6.27 28.63
N LEU A 8 -6.14 5.64 27.66
CA LEU A 8 -5.30 4.47 27.92
C LEU A 8 -4.11 4.76 28.85
N ARG A 9 -3.69 6.02 28.99
CA ARG A 9 -2.55 6.42 29.83
C ARG A 9 -2.80 6.22 31.33
N GLU A 10 -4.06 6.27 31.75
CA GLU A 10 -4.47 6.10 33.15
C GLU A 10 -4.76 4.63 33.52
N VAL A 11 -4.51 3.71 32.58
CA VAL A 11 -4.66 2.27 32.80
C VAL A 11 -3.32 1.73 33.31
N HIS A 12 -3.23 1.48 34.62
CA HIS A 12 -1.99 0.98 35.25
C HIS A 12 -1.85 -0.55 35.26
N LEU A 13 -2.87 -1.29 34.80
CA LEU A 13 -2.78 -2.75 34.72
C LEU A 13 -1.86 -3.15 33.57
N VAL A 14 -0.72 -3.76 33.90
CA VAL A 14 0.32 -4.16 32.94
C VAL A 14 -0.28 -5.01 31.82
N GLY A 15 -0.06 -4.60 30.57
CA GLY A 15 -0.51 -5.32 29.38
C GLY A 15 -1.97 -5.07 29.01
N PHE A 16 -2.80 -4.52 29.90
CA PHE A 16 -4.21 -4.27 29.62
C PHE A 16 -4.41 -3.10 28.65
N ALA A 17 -3.61 -2.04 28.79
CA ALA A 17 -3.64 -0.90 27.87
C ALA A 17 -3.25 -1.33 26.45
N GLU A 18 -2.19 -2.13 26.33
CA GLU A 18 -1.73 -2.69 25.05
C GLU A 18 -2.77 -3.63 24.43
N ALA A 19 -3.39 -4.51 25.23
CA ALA A 19 -4.45 -5.38 24.74
C ALA A 19 -5.64 -4.58 24.22
N LEU A 20 -6.11 -3.58 24.98
CA LEU A 20 -7.20 -2.71 24.55
C LEU A 20 -6.86 -1.94 23.26
N GLN A 21 -5.64 -1.43 23.16
CA GLN A 21 -5.17 -0.77 21.94
C GLN A 21 -5.17 -1.73 20.74
N CYS A 22 -4.71 -2.98 20.92
CA CYS A 22 -4.73 -3.98 19.85
C CYS A 22 -6.16 -4.31 19.40
N TYR A 23 -7.12 -4.41 20.33
CA TYR A 23 -8.53 -4.65 19.99
C TYR A 23 -9.14 -3.47 19.23
N ASP A 24 -8.90 -2.24 19.69
CA ASP A 24 -9.34 -1.02 19.01
C ASP A 24 -8.73 -0.92 17.61
N LEU A 25 -7.41 -1.10 17.49
CA LEU A 25 -6.72 -1.07 16.21
C LEU A 25 -7.25 -2.14 15.24
N HIS A 26 -7.54 -3.34 15.73
CA HIS A 26 -8.12 -4.39 14.90
C HIS A 26 -9.52 -4.03 14.39
N ALA A 27 -10.39 -3.54 15.28
CA ALA A 27 -11.73 -3.09 14.89
C ALA A 27 -11.69 -1.90 13.91
N SER A 28 -10.80 -0.94 14.15
CA SER A 28 -10.56 0.21 13.29
C SER A 28 -10.01 -0.18 11.92
N ALA A 29 -9.08 -1.15 11.87
CA ALA A 29 -8.58 -1.70 10.61
C ALA A 29 -9.69 -2.43 9.84
N GLN A 30 -10.61 -3.11 10.52
CA GLN A 30 -11.77 -3.71 9.88
C GLN A 30 -12.75 -2.67 9.30
N ALA A 31 -12.99 -1.59 10.04
CA ALA A 31 -13.87 -0.50 9.59
C ALA A 31 -13.21 0.41 8.55
N LEU A 32 -11.87 0.37 8.44
CA LEU A 32 -11.02 1.37 7.78
C LEU A 32 -11.26 2.77 8.36
N GLU A 33 -11.28 2.86 9.69
CA GLU A 33 -11.51 4.09 10.45
C GLU A 33 -10.31 4.40 11.35
N PRO A 34 -10.10 5.67 11.75
CA PRO A 34 -9.08 6.00 12.74
C PRO A 34 -9.31 5.26 14.07
N PRO A 35 -8.24 4.76 14.73
CA PRO A 35 -8.31 4.20 16.08
C PRO A 35 -8.90 5.18 17.09
N ALA A 36 -9.83 4.71 17.94
CA ALA A 36 -10.43 5.55 18.98
C ALA A 36 -9.42 5.90 20.08
N PHE A 37 -8.42 5.04 20.28
CA PHE A 37 -7.34 5.26 21.23
C PHE A 37 -6.05 5.71 20.55
N GLY A 38 -5.39 6.68 21.17
CA GLY A 38 -4.01 7.05 20.84
C GLY A 38 -3.01 5.98 21.23
N LEU A 39 -1.73 6.26 20.95
CA LEU A 39 -0.64 5.36 21.27
C LEU A 39 -0.50 5.13 22.79
N THR A 40 -0.22 3.89 23.18
CA THR A 40 0.19 3.54 24.54
C THR A 40 1.58 4.09 24.85
N HIS A 41 1.93 4.25 26.12
CA HIS A 41 3.25 4.74 26.52
C HIS A 41 4.40 3.85 26.01
N SER A 42 4.17 2.53 25.97
CA SER A 42 5.13 1.57 25.43
C SER A 42 5.34 1.76 23.92
N ALA A 43 4.25 1.92 23.15
CA ALA A 43 4.33 2.21 21.71
C ALA A 43 5.00 3.56 21.42
N GLU A 44 4.66 4.62 22.18
CA GLU A 44 5.31 5.94 22.04
C GLU A 44 6.82 5.88 22.32
N LYS A 45 7.22 5.14 23.36
CA LYS A 45 8.63 4.94 23.68
C LYS A 45 9.33 4.16 22.57
N PHE A 46 8.70 3.12 22.03
CA PHE A 46 9.24 2.31 20.93
C PHE A 46 9.43 3.14 19.67
N MET A 47 8.44 3.96 19.30
CA MET A 47 8.54 4.91 18.17
C MET A 47 9.78 5.80 18.33
N ARG A 48 9.92 6.47 19.47
CA ARG A 48 11.01 7.45 19.69
C ARG A 48 12.41 6.83 19.76
N SER A 49 12.51 5.62 20.29
CA SER A 49 13.82 4.99 20.57
C SER A 49 14.29 4.06 19.46
N THR A 50 13.36 3.32 18.86
CA THR A 50 13.67 2.29 17.85
C THR A 50 13.37 2.79 16.45
N VAL A 51 12.12 3.22 16.19
CA VAL A 51 11.68 3.59 14.84
C VAL A 51 12.39 4.85 14.34
N ASP A 52 12.42 5.92 15.13
CA ASP A 52 13.12 7.16 14.77
C ASP A 52 14.62 6.94 14.54
N LEU A 53 15.24 6.01 15.31
CA LEU A 53 16.63 5.67 15.12
C LEU A 53 16.85 4.87 13.82
N ALA A 54 15.98 3.90 13.54
CA ALA A 54 16.01 3.12 12.30
C ALA A 54 15.82 4.05 11.09
N ARG A 55 14.86 4.97 11.14
CA ARG A 55 14.60 5.96 10.09
C ARG A 55 15.81 6.86 9.84
N ARG A 56 16.46 7.37 10.89
CA ARG A 56 17.70 8.15 10.75
C ARG A 56 18.82 7.35 10.09
N LYS A 57 19.08 6.12 10.56
CA LYS A 57 20.10 5.24 9.98
C LYS A 57 19.81 4.93 8.51
N TRP A 58 18.55 4.70 8.18
CA TRP A 58 18.12 4.43 6.82
C TRP A 58 18.36 5.64 5.91
N ARG A 59 17.94 6.85 6.34
CA ARG A 59 18.22 8.10 5.62
C ARG A 59 19.72 8.37 5.48
N GLU A 60 20.54 8.03 6.47
CA GLU A 60 22.01 8.15 6.39
C GLU A 60 22.61 7.17 5.38
N ALA A 61 22.18 5.90 5.40
CA ALA A 61 22.64 4.89 4.44
C ALA A 61 22.31 5.28 3.00
N GLN A 62 21.12 5.86 2.77
CA GLN A 62 20.65 6.26 1.46
C GLN A 62 21.41 7.46 0.86
N LYS A 63 22.10 8.28 1.67
CA LYS A 63 22.99 9.34 1.13
C LYS A 63 24.19 8.78 0.35
N HIS A 64 24.53 7.51 0.59
CA HIS A 64 25.69 6.85 0.03
C HIS A 64 25.33 5.74 -0.96
N ASP A 65 24.04 5.45 -1.14
CA ASP A 65 23.54 4.43 -2.05
C ASP A 65 23.20 5.06 -3.41
N GLU A 66 23.64 4.44 -4.50
CA GLU A 66 23.29 4.83 -5.86
C GLU A 66 21.91 4.29 -6.27
N ARG A 67 21.32 3.37 -5.47
CA ARG A 67 20.00 2.80 -5.74
C ARG A 67 18.88 3.72 -5.21
N PRO A 68 18.05 4.28 -6.10
CA PRO A 68 17.21 5.44 -5.81
C PRO A 68 15.85 5.08 -5.22
N ALA A 69 15.79 4.17 -4.25
CA ALA A 69 14.50 3.72 -3.72
C ALA A 69 13.75 4.83 -2.95
N ILE A 70 14.43 5.92 -2.53
CA ILE A 70 13.84 7.15 -2.00
C ILE A 70 13.31 8.09 -3.10
N LEU A 71 13.96 8.15 -4.27
CA LEU A 71 13.72 9.22 -5.23
C LEU A 71 12.27 9.23 -5.72
N ALA A 72 11.63 8.07 -5.74
CA ALA A 72 10.26 7.93 -6.20
C ALA A 72 9.26 8.70 -5.29
N PHE A 73 9.45 8.71 -3.97
CA PHE A 73 8.55 9.42 -3.05
C PHE A 73 8.90 10.90 -2.89
N ASP A 74 10.20 11.25 -2.88
CA ASP A 74 10.65 12.65 -2.76
C ASP A 74 10.20 13.50 -3.97
N GLN A 75 9.99 12.88 -5.13
CA GLN A 75 9.48 13.55 -6.33
C GLN A 75 7.99 13.88 -6.28
N LEU A 76 7.20 13.20 -5.42
CA LEU A 76 5.73 13.29 -5.43
C LEU A 76 5.16 14.44 -4.59
N SER A 77 6.00 15.29 -3.98
CA SER A 77 5.56 16.42 -3.13
C SER A 77 4.57 15.99 -2.03
N LEU A 78 4.76 14.79 -1.47
CA LEU A 78 3.94 14.21 -0.41
C LEU A 78 4.21 14.90 0.94
N PRO A 79 3.25 14.90 1.88
CA PRO A 79 3.52 15.34 3.25
C PRO A 79 4.61 14.50 3.92
N GLU A 80 5.43 15.13 4.75
CA GLU A 80 6.56 14.48 5.44
C GLU A 80 6.11 13.30 6.29
N ASP A 81 4.96 13.40 6.97
CA ASP A 81 4.41 12.32 7.79
C ASP A 81 4.06 11.06 6.98
N LEU A 82 3.57 11.23 5.75
CA LEU A 82 3.28 10.09 4.85
C LEU A 82 4.58 9.49 4.31
N ILE A 83 5.56 10.31 3.94
CA ILE A 83 6.88 9.84 3.50
C ILE A 83 7.56 9.04 4.62
N ASP A 84 7.57 9.56 5.85
CA ASP A 84 8.12 8.88 7.02
C ASP A 84 7.44 7.54 7.27
N LEU A 85 6.12 7.49 7.13
CA LEU A 85 5.37 6.25 7.29
C LEU A 85 5.73 5.21 6.21
N LEU A 86 5.86 5.62 4.95
CA LEU A 86 6.28 4.73 3.86
C LEU A 86 7.70 4.18 4.06
N ILE A 87 8.62 5.02 4.55
CA ILE A 87 9.96 4.60 4.93
C ILE A 87 9.88 3.57 6.05
N ASP A 88 9.09 3.84 7.09
CA ASP A 88 8.93 2.93 8.22
C ASP A 88 8.33 1.57 7.78
N MET A 89 7.37 1.57 6.85
CA MET A 89 6.81 0.35 6.25
C MET A 89 7.86 -0.45 5.47
N ARG A 90 8.76 0.22 4.75
CA ARG A 90 9.88 -0.45 4.06
C ARG A 90 10.90 -1.03 5.05
N ILE A 91 11.27 -0.28 6.09
CA ILE A 91 12.15 -0.79 7.15
C ILE A 91 11.54 -2.05 7.76
N TYR A 92 10.25 -2.00 8.10
CA TYR A 92 9.54 -3.16 8.63
C TYR A 92 9.52 -4.33 7.63
N SER A 93 9.30 -4.07 6.34
CA SER A 93 9.34 -5.14 5.32
C SER A 93 10.71 -5.81 5.24
N ASN A 94 11.79 -5.04 5.34
CA ASN A 94 13.16 -5.57 5.40
C ASN A 94 13.40 -6.37 6.69
N ASP A 95 12.87 -5.90 7.82
CA ASP A 95 12.96 -6.64 9.10
C ASP A 95 12.21 -7.97 9.02
N VAL A 96 11.05 -8.01 8.37
CA VAL A 96 10.28 -9.25 8.13
C VAL A 96 11.06 -10.20 7.23
N HIS A 97 11.60 -9.70 6.12
CA HIS A 97 12.44 -10.50 5.21
C HIS A 97 13.61 -11.13 5.98
N ALA A 98 14.37 -10.31 6.71
CA ALA A 98 15.50 -10.77 7.53
C ALA A 98 15.07 -11.82 8.57
N PHE A 99 13.92 -11.61 9.22
CA PHE A 99 13.38 -12.57 10.19
C PHE A 99 13.04 -13.92 9.54
N VAL A 100 12.46 -13.91 8.33
CA VAL A 100 12.08 -15.12 7.58
C VAL A 100 13.32 -15.85 7.05
N THR A 101 14.34 -15.14 6.57
CA THR A 101 15.58 -15.72 6.05
C THR A 101 16.54 -16.18 7.15
N GLY A 102 16.30 -15.79 8.40
CA GLY A 102 17.16 -16.10 9.55
C GLY A 102 18.34 -15.14 9.71
N ASP A 103 18.32 -14.00 9.01
CA ASP A 103 19.25 -12.91 9.19
C ASP A 103 18.97 -12.13 10.49
N PRO A 104 19.91 -11.30 10.97
CA PRO A 104 19.69 -10.50 12.18
C PRO A 104 18.50 -9.55 12.04
N ALA A 105 17.42 -9.82 12.78
CA ALA A 105 16.18 -9.04 12.79
C ALA A 105 15.74 -8.71 14.23
N PRO A 106 14.85 -7.72 14.42
CA PRO A 106 14.18 -7.49 15.70
C PRO A 106 13.44 -8.74 16.19
N ASN A 107 13.26 -8.85 17.51
CA ASN A 107 12.48 -9.95 18.06
C ASN A 107 10.98 -9.82 17.67
N ALA A 108 10.24 -10.93 17.74
CA ALA A 108 8.83 -10.98 17.33
C ALA A 108 7.92 -9.99 18.06
N ARG A 109 8.23 -9.64 19.33
CA ARG A 109 7.47 -8.65 20.09
C ARG A 109 7.63 -7.26 19.50
N ASP A 110 8.87 -6.87 19.20
CA ASP A 110 9.19 -5.57 18.62
C ASP A 110 8.62 -5.47 17.21
N MET A 111 8.70 -6.53 16.41
CA MET A 111 8.04 -6.59 15.09
C MET A 111 6.52 -6.41 15.21
N SER A 112 5.87 -7.12 16.13
CA SER A 112 4.42 -6.97 16.34
C SER A 112 4.04 -5.55 16.78
N MET A 113 4.87 -4.91 17.61
CA MET A 113 4.64 -3.52 18.03
C MET A 113 4.82 -2.56 16.86
N PHE A 114 5.85 -2.76 16.03
CA PHE A 114 6.12 -1.93 14.87
C PHE A 114 4.99 -2.04 13.84
N ARG A 115 4.55 -3.26 13.51
CA ARG A 115 3.40 -3.49 12.63
C ARG A 115 2.14 -2.76 13.12
N ASN A 116 1.82 -2.88 14.40
CA ASN A 116 0.64 -2.23 14.98
C ASN A 116 0.77 -0.70 14.93
N LEU A 117 1.98 -0.17 15.10
CA LEU A 117 2.27 1.26 14.98
C LEU A 117 2.03 1.75 13.55
N LEU A 118 2.52 1.03 12.55
CA LEU A 118 2.33 1.37 11.13
C LEU A 118 0.84 1.45 10.78
N VAL A 119 0.07 0.42 11.15
CA VAL A 119 -1.38 0.39 10.89
C VAL A 119 -2.09 1.53 11.63
N HIS A 120 -1.70 1.81 12.88
CA HIS A 120 -2.28 2.90 13.67
C HIS A 120 -2.04 4.26 12.99
N GLN A 121 -0.79 4.54 12.59
CA GLN A 121 -0.43 5.78 11.91
C GLN A 121 -1.14 5.90 10.56
N LEU A 122 -1.17 4.83 9.77
CA LEU A 122 -1.79 4.81 8.45
C LEU A 122 -3.30 5.09 8.49
N LEU A 123 -4.01 4.50 9.47
CA LEU A 123 -5.44 4.77 9.70
C LEU A 123 -5.71 6.15 10.31
N SER A 124 -4.72 6.73 10.98
CA SER A 124 -4.82 8.06 11.60
C SER A 124 -4.50 9.20 10.62
N LEU A 125 -4.00 8.90 9.43
CA LEU A 125 -3.77 9.92 8.40
C LEU A 125 -5.09 10.55 7.95
N PRO A 126 -5.10 11.87 7.63
CA PRO A 126 -6.29 12.53 7.11
C PRO A 126 -6.83 11.81 5.86
N MET A 127 -8.14 11.56 5.83
CA MET A 127 -8.83 11.05 4.64
C MET A 127 -9.33 12.22 3.81
N TYR A 128 -9.05 12.20 2.51
CA TYR A 128 -9.57 13.20 1.58
C TYR A 128 -10.73 12.63 0.75
N ASP A 129 -11.95 13.11 1.01
CA ASP A 129 -13.14 12.83 0.20
C ASP A 129 -13.31 13.92 -0.87
N TYR A 130 -12.83 13.64 -2.09
CA TYR A 130 -12.95 14.53 -3.25
C TYR A 130 -14.38 14.59 -3.81
N GLY A 131 -15.29 13.72 -3.37
CA GLY A 131 -16.63 13.59 -3.93
C GLY A 131 -17.62 14.68 -3.50
N ARG A 132 -17.29 15.52 -2.48
CA ARG A 132 -18.32 16.34 -1.81
C ARG A 132 -18.18 17.85 -1.80
N SER A 133 -17.06 18.49 -2.13
CA SER A 133 -17.04 19.95 -2.33
C SER A 133 -15.70 20.51 -2.81
N HIS A 134 -15.76 21.25 -3.93
CA HIS A 134 -14.89 22.39 -4.26
C HIS A 134 -13.41 22.18 -3.93
N ALA A 135 -12.75 21.35 -4.74
CA ALA A 135 -11.34 21.07 -4.56
C ALA A 135 -10.53 22.37 -4.70
N PRO A 136 -9.77 22.79 -3.66
CA PRO A 136 -8.90 23.97 -3.75
C PRO A 136 -7.79 23.76 -4.79
N PRO A 137 -7.07 24.80 -5.23
CA PRO A 137 -6.00 24.70 -6.23
C PRO A 137 -4.84 23.73 -5.90
N TYR A 138 -4.81 23.16 -4.69
CA TYR A 138 -3.91 22.07 -4.26
C TYR A 138 -4.49 20.65 -4.48
N ALA A 139 -5.63 20.53 -5.19
CA ALA A 139 -6.39 19.29 -5.38
C ALA A 139 -5.57 18.12 -5.92
N ARG A 140 -4.60 18.40 -6.81
CA ARG A 140 -3.80 17.38 -7.50
C ARG A 140 -2.82 16.68 -6.56
N ASN A 141 -2.04 17.42 -5.77
CA ASN A 141 -1.12 16.83 -4.79
C ASN A 141 -1.88 16.03 -3.74
N ALA A 142 -3.04 16.54 -3.32
CA ALA A 142 -3.89 15.85 -2.37
C ALA A 142 -4.40 14.51 -2.97
N MET A 143 -4.75 14.46 -4.26
CA MET A 143 -5.16 13.21 -4.90
C MET A 143 -4.01 12.20 -5.00
N VAL A 144 -2.77 12.65 -5.29
CA VAL A 144 -1.58 11.77 -5.25
C VAL A 144 -1.35 11.24 -3.83
N GLU A 145 -1.42 12.12 -2.83
CA GLU A 145 -1.33 11.75 -1.42
C GLU A 145 -2.35 10.67 -1.06
N GLU A 146 -3.61 10.87 -1.46
CA GLU A 146 -4.69 9.94 -1.17
C GLU A 146 -4.55 8.61 -1.95
N LEU A 147 -4.05 8.64 -3.19
CA LEU A 147 -3.72 7.43 -3.96
C LEU A 147 -2.63 6.62 -3.26
N VAL A 148 -1.55 7.28 -2.84
CA VAL A 148 -0.43 6.65 -2.12
C VAL A 148 -0.89 6.11 -0.77
N ARG A 149 -1.71 6.87 -0.03
CA ARG A 149 -2.29 6.46 1.25
C ARG A 149 -3.17 5.21 1.10
N VAL A 150 -4.06 5.17 0.11
CA VAL A 150 -4.91 4.00 -0.13
C VAL A 150 -4.08 2.82 -0.64
N GLY A 151 -3.12 3.03 -1.55
CA GLY A 151 -2.18 1.98 -1.98
C GLY A 151 -1.40 1.39 -0.80
N ALA A 152 -0.93 2.23 0.12
CA ALA A 152 -0.27 1.79 1.34
C ALA A 152 -1.21 1.01 2.27
N LEU A 153 -2.50 1.35 2.34
CA LEU A 153 -3.51 0.55 3.05
C LEU A 153 -3.72 -0.82 2.40
N VAL A 154 -3.81 -0.88 1.07
CA VAL A 154 -3.89 -2.14 0.32
C VAL A 154 -2.68 -3.01 0.64
N PHE A 155 -1.47 -2.45 0.53
CA PHE A 155 -0.23 -3.17 0.86
C PHE A 155 -0.18 -3.59 2.34
N ALA A 156 -0.51 -2.70 3.27
CA ALA A 156 -0.50 -3.02 4.70
C ALA A 156 -1.45 -4.16 5.02
N TYR A 157 -2.66 -4.15 4.45
CA TYR A 157 -3.65 -5.20 4.68
C TYR A 157 -3.26 -6.53 4.01
N GLY A 158 -2.76 -6.47 2.78
CA GLY A 158 -2.42 -7.66 1.99
C GLY A 158 -1.11 -8.33 2.43
N ALA A 159 -0.09 -7.54 2.76
CA ALA A 159 1.26 -8.03 3.00
C ALA A 159 1.71 -7.94 4.47
N LEU A 160 1.35 -6.89 5.21
CA LEU A 160 1.88 -6.68 6.58
C LEU A 160 0.95 -7.20 7.67
N TYR A 161 -0.36 -7.20 7.42
CA TYR A 161 -1.41 -7.56 8.37
C TYR A 161 -2.43 -8.52 7.72
N PRO A 162 -2.02 -9.74 7.31
CA PRO A 162 -2.96 -10.72 6.79
C PRO A 162 -3.82 -11.24 7.95
N SER A 163 -4.89 -10.53 8.28
CA SER A 163 -5.86 -10.95 9.29
C SER A 163 -7.20 -11.21 8.61
N PRO A 164 -7.74 -12.45 8.66
CA PRO A 164 -9.16 -12.64 8.45
C PRO A 164 -9.94 -11.89 9.54
N PRO A 165 -11.18 -11.41 9.25
CA PRO A 165 -11.99 -11.62 8.04
C PRO A 165 -11.65 -10.67 6.87
N TRP A 166 -12.04 -11.06 5.66
CA TRP A 166 -11.71 -10.37 4.41
C TRP A 166 -12.58 -9.13 4.09
N GLU A 167 -13.50 -8.72 4.96
CA GLU A 167 -14.44 -7.62 4.66
C GLU A 167 -13.80 -6.28 4.24
N PRO A 168 -12.67 -5.81 4.81
CA PRO A 168 -12.04 -4.54 4.41
C PRO A 168 -11.47 -4.59 3.00
N LYS A 169 -11.19 -5.80 2.50
CA LYS A 169 -10.59 -6.05 1.19
C LYS A 169 -11.41 -5.42 0.07
N GLU A 170 -12.71 -5.70 0.02
CA GLU A 170 -13.60 -5.22 -1.03
C GLU A 170 -13.67 -3.70 -1.03
N LYS A 171 -13.83 -3.10 0.16
CA LYS A 171 -13.84 -1.65 0.34
C LYS A 171 -12.50 -1.00 -0.07
N LEU A 172 -11.37 -1.62 0.24
CA LEU A 172 -10.04 -1.13 -0.16
C LEU A 172 -9.84 -1.20 -1.68
N VAL A 173 -10.25 -2.30 -2.31
CA VAL A 173 -10.22 -2.48 -3.76
C VAL A 173 -11.10 -1.42 -4.44
N GLU A 174 -12.33 -1.23 -3.99
CA GLU A 174 -13.26 -0.22 -4.51
C GLU A 174 -12.68 1.20 -4.34
N MET A 175 -12.14 1.52 -3.16
CA MET A 175 -11.51 2.81 -2.88
C MET A 175 -10.35 3.10 -3.81
N LEU A 176 -9.48 2.12 -4.08
CA LEU A 176 -8.35 2.29 -4.98
C LEU A 176 -8.81 2.38 -6.44
N GLN A 177 -9.74 1.52 -6.83
CA GLN A 177 -10.33 1.48 -8.17
C GLN A 177 -10.94 2.84 -8.54
N MET A 178 -11.83 3.38 -7.71
CA MET A 178 -12.47 4.68 -7.95
C MET A 178 -11.45 5.81 -8.17
N LYS A 179 -10.34 5.79 -7.42
CA LYS A 179 -9.30 6.82 -7.53
C LYS A 179 -8.48 6.66 -8.81
N LEU A 180 -8.13 5.44 -9.20
CA LEU A 180 -7.44 5.18 -10.45
C LEU A 180 -8.34 5.45 -11.67
N GLU A 181 -9.63 5.15 -11.59
CA GLU A 181 -10.60 5.53 -12.63
C GLU A 181 -10.70 7.04 -12.79
N ALA A 182 -10.64 7.80 -11.69
CA ALA A 182 -10.59 9.26 -11.75
C ALA A 182 -9.31 9.78 -12.42
N VAL A 183 -8.17 9.09 -12.25
CA VAL A 183 -6.92 9.40 -12.95
C VAL A 183 -7.08 9.15 -14.45
N VAL A 184 -7.57 7.96 -14.84
CA VAL A 184 -7.79 7.60 -16.26
C VAL A 184 -8.79 8.54 -16.93
N THR A 185 -9.91 8.85 -16.25
CA THR A 185 -10.95 9.75 -16.81
C THR A 185 -10.45 11.17 -17.05
N GLN A 186 -9.47 11.63 -16.28
CA GLN A 186 -8.83 12.94 -16.46
C GLN A 186 -7.74 12.94 -17.56
N GLY A 187 -7.44 11.78 -18.13
CA GLY A 187 -6.39 11.56 -19.13
C GLY A 187 -5.02 11.37 -18.49
N LEU A 188 -4.26 10.37 -18.93
CA LEU A 188 -2.96 10.02 -18.32
C LEU A 188 -1.91 11.10 -18.57
N ASP A 189 -2.00 11.82 -19.68
CA ASP A 189 -1.18 13.00 -19.97
C ASP A 189 -1.33 14.10 -18.92
N ALA A 190 -2.53 14.28 -18.35
CA ALA A 190 -2.75 15.24 -17.27
C ALA A 190 -1.96 14.87 -16.01
N TRP A 191 -1.58 13.59 -15.90
CA TRP A 191 -0.84 12.98 -14.80
C TRP A 191 0.60 12.63 -15.16
N ALA A 192 1.20 13.24 -16.19
CA ALA A 192 2.58 12.98 -16.61
C ALA A 192 3.66 13.23 -15.53
N HIS A 193 3.31 13.92 -14.43
CA HIS A 193 4.16 14.11 -13.25
C HIS A 193 4.14 12.91 -12.28
N LEU A 194 3.12 12.06 -12.39
CA LEU A 194 3.04 10.83 -11.64
C LEU A 194 3.99 9.82 -12.29
N GLU A 195 4.88 9.24 -11.51
CA GLU A 195 5.78 8.21 -12.05
C GLU A 195 4.96 7.01 -12.53
N ILE A 196 5.21 6.55 -13.76
CA ILE A 196 4.54 5.36 -14.34
C ILE A 196 4.75 4.14 -13.42
N GLY A 197 5.92 4.06 -12.76
CA GLY A 197 6.20 3.04 -11.75
C GLY A 197 5.21 3.05 -10.57
N LEU A 198 4.74 4.23 -10.13
CA LEU A 198 3.73 4.32 -9.07
C LEU A 198 2.39 3.76 -9.53
N LEU A 199 1.95 4.14 -10.74
CA LEU A 199 0.70 3.62 -11.31
C LEU A 199 0.76 2.11 -11.47
N MET A 200 1.91 1.60 -11.92
CA MET A 200 2.17 0.17 -12.03
C MET A 200 2.07 -0.51 -10.66
N TRP A 201 2.67 0.08 -9.61
CA TRP A 201 2.58 -0.44 -8.24
C TRP A 201 1.17 -0.45 -7.68
N LEU A 202 0.45 0.66 -7.79
CA LEU A 202 -0.95 0.76 -7.35
C LEU A 202 -1.83 -0.26 -8.09
N SER A 203 -1.63 -0.41 -9.40
CA SER A 203 -2.39 -1.34 -10.23
C SER A 203 -2.10 -2.79 -9.87
N MET A 204 -0.83 -3.14 -9.66
CA MET A 204 -0.41 -4.49 -9.24
C MET A 204 -0.99 -4.84 -7.87
N MET A 205 -0.89 -3.93 -6.89
CA MET A 205 -1.49 -4.12 -5.56
C MET A 205 -3.02 -4.28 -5.63
N GLY A 206 -3.68 -3.47 -6.47
CA GLY A 206 -5.11 -3.57 -6.75
C GLY A 206 -5.49 -4.92 -7.36
N CYS A 207 -4.78 -5.39 -8.39
CA CYS A 207 -4.99 -6.70 -9.00
C CYS A 207 -4.81 -7.84 -7.99
N MET A 208 -3.67 -7.90 -7.29
CA MET A 208 -3.40 -8.97 -6.32
C MET A 208 -4.45 -9.00 -5.21
N MET A 209 -4.80 -7.83 -4.67
CA MET A 209 -5.84 -7.73 -3.66
C MET A 209 -7.16 -8.20 -4.25
N ALA A 210 -7.59 -7.71 -5.40
CA ALA A 210 -8.88 -8.05 -5.96
C ALA A 210 -9.06 -9.54 -6.26
N VAL A 211 -8.02 -10.18 -6.80
CA VAL A 211 -8.03 -11.61 -7.14
C VAL A 211 -8.05 -12.49 -5.87
N GLY A 212 -7.32 -12.10 -4.81
CA GLY A 212 -7.23 -12.86 -3.56
C GLY A 212 -6.37 -14.13 -3.66
N PRO A 213 -6.17 -14.83 -2.52
CA PRO A 213 -5.30 -16.01 -2.47
C PRO A 213 -5.89 -17.29 -3.10
N ASP A 214 -7.22 -17.35 -3.28
CA ASP A 214 -7.92 -18.57 -3.74
C ASP A 214 -7.99 -18.70 -5.27
N ILE A 215 -6.95 -18.27 -5.99
CA ILE A 215 -6.86 -18.36 -7.46
C ILE A 215 -7.02 -19.80 -7.94
N GLN A 216 -6.54 -20.77 -7.16
CA GLN A 216 -6.52 -22.18 -7.54
C GLN A 216 -7.87 -22.89 -7.36
N ASP A 217 -8.71 -22.46 -6.42
CA ASP A 217 -10.01 -23.11 -6.16
C ASP A 217 -11.16 -22.50 -6.97
N ASP A 218 -11.02 -21.26 -7.41
CA ASP A 218 -12.06 -20.55 -8.15
C ASP A 218 -11.73 -20.46 -9.65
N ALA A 219 -11.64 -21.63 -10.30
CA ALA A 219 -11.50 -21.75 -11.75
C ALA A 219 -12.52 -20.89 -12.52
N HIS A 220 -13.66 -20.57 -11.89
CA HIS A 220 -14.67 -19.68 -12.43
C HIS A 220 -14.21 -18.22 -12.53
N LYS A 221 -13.43 -17.71 -11.56
CA LYS A 221 -12.86 -16.36 -11.57
C LYS A 221 -11.74 -16.22 -12.59
N LEU A 222 -10.89 -17.25 -12.73
CA LEU A 222 -9.88 -17.29 -13.80
C LEU A 222 -10.57 -17.24 -15.16
N HIS A 223 -11.64 -18.03 -15.34
CA HIS A 223 -12.37 -18.10 -16.60
C HIS A 223 -13.19 -16.82 -16.89
N GLU A 224 -13.68 -16.10 -15.87
CA GLU A 224 -14.28 -14.77 -16.04
C GLU A 224 -13.23 -13.71 -16.40
N PHE A 225 -12.03 -13.80 -15.82
CA PHE A 225 -10.89 -12.93 -16.12
C PHE A 225 -10.38 -13.16 -17.54
N GLU A 226 -10.21 -14.42 -17.95
CA GLU A 226 -9.84 -14.83 -19.31
C GLU A 226 -10.94 -14.54 -20.35
N ALA A 227 -12.23 -14.57 -19.96
CA ALA A 227 -13.35 -14.25 -20.84
C ALA A 227 -13.59 -12.75 -21.04
N GLY A 228 -12.79 -11.87 -20.41
CA GLY A 228 -12.95 -10.42 -20.52
C GLY A 228 -14.24 -9.89 -19.87
N CYS A 229 -14.81 -10.65 -18.92
CA CYS A 229 -16.08 -10.30 -18.25
C CYS A 229 -15.90 -9.70 -16.85
N VAL A 230 -14.67 -9.50 -16.36
CA VAL A 230 -14.46 -8.97 -15.00
C VAL A 230 -14.58 -7.44 -14.98
N PRO A 231 -15.50 -6.86 -14.18
CA PRO A 231 -15.66 -5.41 -14.00
C PRO A 231 -14.62 -4.80 -13.04
N GLN A 232 -13.33 -5.12 -13.23
CA GLN A 232 -12.17 -4.50 -12.54
C GLN A 232 -11.15 -3.99 -13.55
N ASP A 233 -11.70 -3.39 -14.59
CA ASP A 233 -11.07 -3.03 -15.85
C ASP A 233 -9.87 -2.09 -15.65
N VAL A 234 -9.92 -1.18 -14.67
CA VAL A 234 -8.92 -0.13 -14.53
C VAL A 234 -7.55 -0.65 -14.09
N PHE A 235 -7.47 -1.60 -13.16
CA PHE A 235 -6.19 -2.08 -12.63
C PHE A 235 -5.42 -2.80 -13.73
N PHE A 236 -6.07 -3.75 -14.38
CA PHE A 236 -5.44 -4.53 -15.44
C PHE A 236 -5.08 -3.65 -16.65
N LYS A 237 -5.99 -2.76 -17.07
CA LYS A 237 -5.71 -1.82 -18.16
C LYS A 237 -4.52 -0.91 -17.86
N LEU A 238 -4.47 -0.33 -16.66
CA LEU A 238 -3.34 0.51 -16.25
C LEU A 238 -2.05 -0.30 -16.15
N LEU A 239 -2.10 -1.54 -15.66
CA LEU A 239 -0.93 -2.40 -15.54
C LEU A 239 -0.35 -2.75 -16.91
N VAL A 240 -1.19 -3.12 -17.87
CA VAL A 240 -0.82 -3.36 -19.28
C VAL A 240 -0.26 -2.08 -19.92
N TRP A 241 -0.93 -0.94 -19.72
CA TRP A 241 -0.45 0.34 -20.24
C TRP A 241 0.95 0.70 -19.67
N CYS A 242 1.14 0.52 -18.36
CA CYS A 242 2.43 0.76 -17.69
C CYS A 242 3.51 -0.20 -18.22
N GLN A 243 3.20 -1.49 -18.34
CA GLN A 243 4.11 -2.48 -18.91
C GLN A 243 4.59 -2.05 -20.30
N LEU A 244 3.66 -1.72 -21.20
CA LEU A 244 3.97 -1.38 -22.58
C LEU A 244 4.77 -0.07 -22.68
N ARG A 245 4.49 0.90 -21.81
CA ARG A 245 5.22 2.18 -21.74
C ARG A 245 6.61 2.04 -21.15
N LEU A 246 6.80 1.18 -20.15
CA LEU A 246 8.11 0.90 -19.55
C LEU A 246 8.92 -0.11 -20.35
N GLY A 247 8.26 -0.88 -21.25
CA GLY A 247 8.90 -1.90 -22.06
C GLY A 247 9.31 -3.15 -21.28
N TYR A 248 8.72 -3.38 -20.11
CA TYR A 248 9.05 -4.54 -19.28
C TYR A 248 8.44 -5.81 -19.85
N VAL A 249 9.29 -6.81 -20.09
CA VAL A 249 8.89 -8.10 -20.65
C VAL A 249 8.96 -9.18 -19.58
N GLU A 250 9.98 -9.09 -18.73
CA GLU A 250 10.20 -10.08 -17.68
C GLU A 250 9.60 -9.66 -16.34
N PHE A 251 9.17 -10.65 -15.56
CA PHE A 251 8.67 -10.41 -14.20
C PHE A 251 9.73 -9.75 -13.32
N GLY A 252 11.01 -10.10 -13.53
CA GLY A 252 12.12 -9.51 -12.77
C GLY A 252 12.28 -8.01 -12.99
N GLU A 253 12.03 -7.50 -14.20
CA GLU A 253 12.09 -6.07 -14.51
C GLU A 253 10.96 -5.30 -13.83
N MET A 254 9.73 -5.83 -13.95
CA MET A 254 8.57 -5.29 -13.25
C MET A 254 8.77 -5.31 -11.74
N LYS A 255 9.24 -6.43 -11.18
CA LYS A 255 9.51 -6.56 -9.74
C LYS A 255 10.50 -5.52 -9.25
N GLN A 256 11.60 -5.30 -9.97
CA GLN A 256 12.58 -4.25 -9.62
C GLN A 256 11.95 -2.86 -9.60
N GLU A 257 10.98 -2.58 -10.48
CA GLU A 257 10.20 -1.34 -10.42
C GLU A 257 9.32 -1.28 -9.17
N MET A 258 8.63 -2.37 -8.83
CA MET A 258 7.76 -2.43 -7.64
C MET A 258 8.54 -2.28 -6.34
N GLU A 259 9.75 -2.83 -6.28
CA GLU A 259 10.66 -2.72 -5.14
C GLU A 259 11.13 -1.28 -4.87
N LYS A 260 11.03 -0.36 -5.84
CA LYS A 260 11.23 1.08 -5.62
C LYS A 260 10.12 1.70 -4.76
N TRP A 261 8.99 1.02 -4.61
CA TRP A 261 7.86 1.39 -3.75
C TRP A 261 7.81 0.47 -2.52
N LEU A 262 6.63 0.01 -2.10
CA LEU A 262 6.50 -0.98 -1.04
C LEU A 262 6.40 -2.39 -1.63
N TRP A 263 7.32 -3.26 -1.24
CA TRP A 263 7.34 -4.66 -1.64
C TRP A 263 7.83 -5.54 -0.49
N LEU A 264 7.16 -6.67 -0.28
CA LEU A 264 7.58 -7.74 0.61
C LEU A 264 7.53 -9.03 -0.19
N ALA A 265 8.68 -9.55 -0.61
CA ALA A 265 8.75 -10.66 -1.55
C ALA A 265 7.97 -11.89 -1.07
N GLU A 266 8.04 -12.18 0.23
CA GLU A 266 7.34 -13.29 0.89
C GLU A 266 5.82 -13.22 0.76
N ALA A 267 5.25 -12.03 0.60
CA ALA A 267 3.81 -11.83 0.51
C ALA A 267 3.35 -11.48 -0.92
N CYS A 268 4.21 -10.87 -1.73
CA CYS A 268 3.83 -10.30 -3.02
C CYS A 268 4.25 -11.16 -4.22
N ASP A 269 5.37 -11.90 -4.15
CA ASP A 269 5.97 -12.51 -5.36
C ASP A 269 5.04 -13.52 -6.05
N GLU A 270 4.36 -14.38 -5.29
CA GLU A 270 3.47 -15.42 -5.84
C GLU A 270 2.27 -14.78 -6.56
N GLY A 271 1.47 -13.99 -5.84
CA GLY A 271 0.28 -13.34 -6.41
C GLY A 271 0.62 -12.36 -7.54
N ALA A 272 1.75 -11.66 -7.47
CA ALA A 272 2.17 -10.77 -8.54
C ALA A 272 2.59 -11.53 -9.79
N ASN A 273 3.23 -12.69 -9.63
CA ASN A 273 3.61 -13.52 -10.77
C ASN A 273 2.37 -14.08 -11.47
N ASP A 274 1.35 -14.49 -10.71
CA ASP A 274 0.05 -14.92 -11.26
C ASP A 274 -0.63 -13.80 -12.05
N VAL A 275 -0.70 -12.58 -11.48
CA VAL A 275 -1.21 -11.40 -12.19
C VAL A 275 -0.38 -11.10 -13.44
N TRP A 276 0.94 -11.17 -13.33
CA TRP A 276 1.84 -10.85 -14.44
C TRP A 276 1.76 -11.86 -15.59
N ALA A 277 1.49 -13.13 -15.29
CA ALA A 277 1.24 -14.16 -16.30
C ALA A 277 0.03 -13.82 -17.18
N LEU A 278 -0.98 -13.13 -16.63
CA LEU A 278 -2.16 -12.66 -17.35
C LEU A 278 -1.87 -11.43 -18.24
N VAL A 279 -0.84 -10.66 -17.90
CA VAL A 279 -0.42 -9.43 -18.60
C VAL A 279 0.56 -9.72 -19.77
N LYS A 280 1.43 -10.71 -19.62
CA LYS A 280 2.42 -11.12 -20.65
C LYS A 280 1.90 -11.47 -22.06
N PRO A 281 0.66 -11.94 -22.30
CA PRO A 281 0.22 -12.26 -23.67
C PRO A 281 -0.17 -11.03 -24.50
N VAL A 282 -0.07 -9.82 -23.96
CA VAL A 282 -0.57 -8.61 -24.61
C VAL A 282 0.47 -8.00 -25.56
N ASP A 283 0.16 -7.98 -26.86
CA ASP A 283 1.01 -7.38 -27.90
C ASP A 283 0.79 -5.86 -28.07
N ALA A 284 1.70 -5.21 -28.81
CA ALA A 284 1.66 -3.77 -29.06
C ALA A 284 0.36 -3.30 -29.77
N THR A 285 -0.29 -4.18 -30.54
CA THR A 285 -1.59 -3.90 -31.17
C THR A 285 -2.72 -3.73 -30.16
N THR A 286 -2.56 -4.20 -28.93
CA THR A 286 -3.51 -3.95 -27.85
C THR A 286 -3.38 -2.53 -27.30
N LEU A 287 -2.18 -1.94 -27.32
CA LEU A 287 -1.96 -0.55 -26.87
C LEU A 287 -2.79 0.44 -27.70
N GLU A 288 -2.76 0.27 -29.03
CA GLU A 288 -3.48 1.16 -29.97
C GLU A 288 -4.99 1.12 -29.70
N ARG A 289 -5.55 -0.04 -29.35
CA ARG A 289 -6.97 -0.18 -29.00
C ARG A 289 -7.31 0.46 -27.66
N MET A 290 -6.42 0.35 -26.67
CA MET A 290 -6.62 0.95 -25.35
C MET A 290 -6.56 2.48 -25.40
N GLU A 291 -5.66 3.03 -26.22
CA GLU A 291 -5.60 4.47 -26.48
C GLU A 291 -6.88 4.96 -27.16
N ASP A 292 -7.49 4.17 -28.04
CA ASP A 292 -8.80 4.49 -28.65
C ASP A 292 -9.98 4.40 -27.66
N ASP A 293 -9.90 3.54 -26.65
CA ASP A 293 -10.90 3.36 -25.59
C ASP A 293 -10.81 4.40 -24.45
N GLY A 294 -9.94 5.41 -24.57
CA GLY A 294 -9.90 6.56 -23.66
C GLY A 294 -8.74 6.60 -22.66
N LEU A 295 -7.74 5.71 -22.77
CA LEU A 295 -6.46 5.81 -22.04
C LEU A 295 -5.46 6.77 -22.71
N LYS A 296 -5.93 7.93 -23.19
CA LYS A 296 -5.08 8.99 -23.75
C LYS A 296 -4.47 9.85 -22.65
#